data_AF-A0A536U6B6-F1
#
_entry.id   AF-A0A536U6B6-F1
#
_cell.length_a   1.000
_cell.length_b   1.000
_cell.length_c   1.000
_cell.angle_alpha   90.00
_cell.angle_beta   90.00
_cell.angle_gamma   90.00
#
_symmetry.space_group_name_H-M   'P 1'
#
loop_
_entity.id
_entity.type
_entity.pdbx_description
1 polymer ?
#
loop_
_entity_poly.entity_id
_entity_poly.type
_entity_poly.pdbx_seq_one_letter_code
_entity_poly.pdbx_strand_id
1 'polypeptide(L)'
;MISRLFCAASLAVAAAGAHAQPAPATTPNIPPHKCVKPEYPGKLASAQKFNAFNKDYTAYGECMKKYIDDTKLILNAAATAVNGAVEEFNKFAADIKAQDEAAKN
;
A
#
# COMPACT_ATOMS: atom_id res chain seq x y z
N MET A 1 -45.57 -2.80 56.15
CA MET A 1 -44.64 -3.86 56.59
C MET A 1 -44.39 -4.78 55.40
N ILE A 2 -43.15 -5.30 55.27
CA ILE A 2 -42.68 -6.25 54.24
C ILE A 2 -42.42 -5.55 52.88
N SER A 3 -41.27 -5.63 52.22
CA SER A 3 -40.00 -6.31 52.47
C SER A 3 -38.95 -5.66 51.56
N ARG A 4 -37.69 -5.67 52.02
CA ARG A 4 -36.48 -5.41 51.26
C ARG A 4 -36.44 -6.28 50.00
N LEU A 5 -35.84 -5.79 48.92
CA LEU A 5 -34.66 -6.44 48.31
C LEU A 5 -34.03 -5.52 47.25
N PHE A 6 -32.73 -5.29 47.42
CA PHE A 6 -31.83 -4.81 46.38
C PHE A 6 -31.96 -5.65 45.11
N CYS A 7 -32.04 -5.00 43.95
CA CYS A 7 -31.52 -5.57 42.72
C CYS A 7 -30.87 -4.44 41.90
N ALA A 8 -29.64 -4.09 42.31
CA ALA A 8 -28.67 -3.55 41.37
C ALA A 8 -28.34 -4.68 40.39
N ALA A 9 -29.00 -4.68 39.23
CA ALA A 9 -28.76 -5.63 38.17
C ALA A 9 -28.18 -4.90 36.95
N SER A 10 -26.85 -4.94 36.90
CA SER A 10 -26.02 -5.15 35.71
C SER A 10 -26.14 -4.16 34.54
N LEU A 11 -25.16 -3.25 34.49
CA LEU A 11 -24.47 -2.95 33.23
C LEU A 11 -23.98 -4.29 32.64
N ALA A 12 -24.46 -4.68 31.47
CA ALA A 12 -23.74 -5.62 30.62
C ALA A 12 -24.19 -5.53 29.15
N VAL A 13 -23.31 -4.92 28.36
CA VAL A 13 -22.89 -5.36 27.02
C VAL A 13 -23.99 -5.46 25.95
N ALA A 14 -24.29 -4.33 25.32
CA ALA A 14 -24.66 -4.30 23.90
C ALA A 14 -23.41 -4.01 23.05
N ALA A 15 -22.41 -4.90 23.10
CA ALA A 15 -21.34 -4.94 22.10
C ALA A 15 -21.80 -5.81 20.92
N ALA A 16 -22.88 -5.41 20.25
CA ALA A 16 -23.30 -6.04 19.01
C ALA A 16 -22.44 -5.49 17.87
N GLY A 17 -21.44 -6.27 17.46
CA GLY A 17 -20.81 -6.21 16.14
C GLY A 17 -20.32 -4.84 15.67
N ALA A 18 -19.32 -4.26 16.35
CA ALA A 18 -18.50 -3.25 15.70
C ALA A 18 -17.64 -3.94 14.63
N HIS A 19 -18.17 -4.11 13.43
CA HIS A 19 -17.34 -4.34 12.25
C HIS A 19 -16.37 -3.16 12.18
N ALA A 20 -15.08 -3.41 12.41
CA ALA A 20 -14.08 -2.37 12.30
C ALA A 20 -14.09 -1.88 10.85
N GLN A 21 -14.61 -0.67 10.63
CA GLN A 21 -14.50 -0.03 9.32
C GLN A 21 -13.00 0.18 9.05
N PRO A 22 -12.50 -0.21 7.86
CA PRO A 22 -11.11 0.04 7.53
C PRO A 22 -10.84 1.53 7.65
N ALA A 23 -9.77 1.86 8.39
CA ALA A 23 -9.36 3.25 8.57
C ALA A 23 -9.09 3.89 7.20
N PRO A 24 -9.29 5.21 7.06
CA PRO A 24 -8.96 5.92 5.82
C PRO A 24 -7.52 5.63 5.41
N ALA A 25 -7.31 5.14 4.18
CA ALA A 25 -5.98 4.84 3.68
C ALA A 25 -5.18 6.15 3.54
N THR A 26 -4.07 6.26 4.25
CA THR A 26 -3.12 7.35 4.03
C THR A 26 -2.24 7.02 2.83
N THR A 27 -2.23 7.88 1.81
CA THR A 27 -1.33 7.71 0.67
C THR A 27 0.13 7.78 1.14
N PRO A 28 0.99 6.81 0.76
CA PRO A 28 2.41 6.88 1.06
C PRO A 28 2.99 8.17 0.49
N ASN A 29 3.74 8.91 1.30
CA ASN A 29 4.49 10.05 0.81
C ASN A 29 5.68 9.53 -0.02
N ILE A 30 5.61 9.70 -1.35
CA ILE A 30 6.69 9.36 -2.27
C ILE A 30 7.46 10.66 -2.57
N PRO A 31 8.68 10.84 -2.04
CA PRO A 31 9.44 12.05 -2.30
C PRO A 31 9.74 12.21 -3.79
N PRO A 32 9.72 13.42 -4.37
CA PRO A 32 10.10 13.61 -5.76
C PRO A 32 11.61 13.37 -5.96
N HIS A 33 12.00 12.86 -7.13
CA HIS A 33 13.42 12.70 -7.47
C HIS A 33 14.14 14.05 -7.53
N LYS A 34 15.44 14.03 -7.21
CA LYS A 34 16.33 15.20 -7.29
C LYS A 34 17.29 15.15 -8.48
N CYS A 35 17.12 14.18 -9.38
CA CYS A 35 17.98 14.00 -10.55
C CYS A 35 17.87 15.18 -11.51
N VAL A 36 19.02 15.74 -11.89
CA VAL A 36 19.12 16.89 -12.79
C VAL A 36 19.21 16.42 -14.22
N LYS A 37 18.22 16.77 -15.04
CA LYS A 37 18.20 16.45 -16.46
C LYS A 37 19.25 17.29 -17.19
N PRO A 38 20.21 16.68 -17.90
CA PRO A 38 21.17 17.44 -18.70
C PRO A 38 20.50 18.03 -19.94
N GLU A 39 20.95 19.22 -20.34
CA GLU A 39 20.48 19.88 -21.56
C GLU A 39 21.19 19.29 -22.78
N TYR A 40 20.42 18.97 -23.82
CA TYR A 40 20.98 18.42 -25.04
C TYR A 40 21.79 19.49 -25.78
N PRO A 41 23.08 19.25 -26.11
CA PRO A 41 23.97 20.29 -26.59
C PRO A 41 23.64 20.78 -28.03
N GLY A 42 22.75 20.10 -28.75
CA GLY A 42 22.35 20.47 -30.11
C GLY A 42 23.29 19.90 -31.18
N LYS A 43 22.84 19.92 -32.45
CA LYS A 43 23.55 19.24 -33.56
C LYS A 43 24.89 19.88 -33.94
N LEU A 44 25.10 21.15 -33.62
CA LEU A 44 26.30 21.92 -33.96
C LEU A 44 27.29 22.04 -32.80
N ALA A 45 27.08 21.30 -31.71
CA ALA A 45 27.96 21.37 -30.56
C ALA A 45 29.33 20.74 -30.82
N SER A 46 30.35 21.25 -30.13
CA SER A 46 31.70 20.69 -30.20
C SER A 46 31.76 19.30 -29.58
N ALA A 47 32.74 18.49 -29.98
CA ALA A 47 32.96 17.15 -29.43
C ALA A 47 33.14 17.16 -27.90
N GLN A 48 33.76 18.22 -27.35
CA GLN A 48 33.94 18.38 -25.90
C GLN A 48 32.60 18.56 -25.17
N LYS A 49 31.66 19.31 -25.75
CA LYS A 49 30.30 19.50 -25.19
C LYS A 49 29.49 18.20 -25.26
N PHE A 50 29.64 17.43 -26.33
CA PHE A 50 29.04 16.09 -26.40
C PHE A 50 29.60 15.11 -25.37
N ASN A 51 30.92 15.10 -25.15
CA ASN A 51 31.53 14.23 -24.14
C ASN A 51 31.07 14.58 -22.72
N ALA A 52 30.99 15.87 -22.40
CA ALA A 52 30.43 16.34 -21.13
C ALA A 52 28.95 15.91 -20.98
N PHE A 53 28.13 16.16 -22.01
CA PHE A 53 26.72 15.75 -22.02
C PHE A 53 26.57 14.23 -21.80
N ASN A 54 27.36 13.39 -22.46
CA ASN A 54 27.26 11.93 -22.32
C ASN A 54 27.57 11.47 -20.89
N LYS A 55 28.53 12.10 -20.23
CA LYS A 55 28.83 11.85 -18.82
C LYS A 55 27.67 12.25 -17.93
N ASP A 56 27.12 13.45 -18.12
CA ASP A 56 26.00 13.96 -17.33
C ASP A 56 24.72 13.16 -17.58
N TYR A 57 24.49 12.71 -18.81
CA TYR A 57 23.39 11.82 -19.20
C TYR A 57 23.48 10.46 -18.50
N THR A 58 24.69 9.91 -18.41
CA THR A 58 24.92 8.65 -17.68
C THR A 58 24.63 8.83 -16.19
N ALA A 59 25.16 9.88 -15.58
CA ALA A 59 24.92 10.20 -14.17
C ALA A 59 23.42 10.44 -13.87
N TYR A 60 22.72 11.14 -14.76
CA TYR A 60 21.27 11.31 -14.67
C TYR A 60 20.54 9.96 -14.74
N GLY A 61 20.91 9.09 -15.67
CA GLY A 61 20.32 7.77 -15.81
C GLY A 61 20.53 6.89 -14.58
N GLU A 62 21.71 6.94 -13.96
CA GLU A 62 22.02 6.23 -12.71
C GLU A 62 21.20 6.77 -11.54
N CYS A 63 21.10 8.10 -11.41
CA CYS A 63 20.27 8.73 -10.39
C CYS A 63 18.80 8.30 -10.52
N MET A 64 18.25 8.32 -11.74
CA MET A 64 16.86 7.93 -11.98
C MET A 64 16.62 6.45 -11.67
N LYS A 65 17.55 5.56 -12.03
CA LYS A 65 17.45 4.13 -11.67
C LYS A 65 17.40 3.94 -10.17
N LYS A 66 18.28 4.60 -9.42
CA LYS A 66 18.27 4.55 -7.95
C LYS A 66 16.92 4.98 -7.39
N TYR A 67 16.40 6.13 -7.85
CA TYR A 67 15.09 6.61 -7.43
C TYR A 67 13.95 5.61 -7.73
N ILE A 68 13.98 5.00 -8.92
CA ILE A 68 13.00 3.99 -9.33
C ILE A 68 13.10 2.77 -8.40
N ASP A 69 14.30 2.30 -8.09
CA ASP A 69 14.50 1.14 -7.23
C ASP A 69 14.07 1.42 -5.78
N ASP A 70 14.37 2.60 -5.25
CA ASP A 70 13.89 3.04 -3.94
C ASP A 70 12.35 3.11 -3.91
N THR A 71 11.73 3.61 -4.98
CA THR A 71 10.25 3.71 -5.09
C THR A 71 9.60 2.33 -5.25
N LYS A 72 10.24 1.39 -5.96
CA LYS A 72 9.74 0.00 -6.09
C LYS A 72 9.61 -0.68 -4.74
N LEU A 73 10.46 -0.37 -3.77
CA LEU A 73 10.35 -0.94 -2.42
C LEU A 73 8.99 -0.60 -1.79
N ILE A 74 8.55 0.65 -1.93
CA ILE A 74 7.25 1.12 -1.44
C ILE A 74 6.12 0.40 -2.19
N LEU A 75 6.23 0.31 -3.52
CA LEU A 75 5.23 -0.37 -4.36
C LEU A 75 5.11 -1.86 -4.01
N ASN A 76 6.22 -2.55 -3.79
CA ASN A 76 6.22 -3.97 -3.45
C ASN A 76 5.57 -4.22 -2.09
N ALA A 77 5.85 -3.38 -1.08
CA ALA A 77 5.19 -3.49 0.22
C ALA A 77 3.67 -3.32 0.10
N ALA A 78 3.21 -2.34 -0.68
CA ALA A 78 1.79 -2.14 -0.94
C ALA A 78 1.17 -3.32 -1.70
N ALA A 79 1.85 -3.84 -2.72
CA ALA A 79 1.39 -4.99 -3.49
C ALA A 79 1.27 -6.26 -2.62
N THR A 80 2.23 -6.52 -1.74
CA THR A 80 2.17 -7.64 -0.79
C THR A 80 0.95 -7.52 0.13
N ALA A 81 0.67 -6.33 0.66
CA ALA A 81 -0.50 -6.11 1.51
C ALA A 81 -1.81 -6.37 0.77
N VAL A 82 -1.93 -5.88 -0.47
CA VAL A 82 -3.11 -6.11 -1.32
C VAL A 82 -3.29 -7.60 -1.62
N ASN A 83 -2.22 -8.28 -2.02
CA ASN A 83 -2.29 -9.71 -2.35
C ASN A 83 -2.67 -10.56 -1.14
N GLY A 84 -2.16 -10.22 0.05
CA GLY A 84 -2.55 -10.90 1.30
C GLY A 84 -4.05 -10.77 1.60
N ALA A 85 -4.61 -9.56 1.47
CA ALA A 85 -6.04 -9.33 1.67
C ALA A 85 -6.91 -10.08 0.63
N VAL A 86 -6.47 -10.10 -0.63
CA VAL A 86 -7.15 -10.86 -1.69
C VAL A 86 -7.13 -12.36 -1.40
N GLU A 87 -5.99 -12.90 -0.95
CA GLU A 87 -5.87 -14.31 -0.59
C GLU A 87 -6.79 -14.68 0.56
N GLU A 88 -6.82 -13.87 1.62
CA GLU A 88 -7.72 -14.07 2.77
C GLU A 88 -9.19 -14.08 2.33
N PHE A 89 -9.60 -13.10 1.54
CA PHE A 89 -10.97 -13.02 1.04
C PHE A 89 -11.35 -14.21 0.16
N ASN A 90 -10.45 -14.62 -0.74
CA ASN A 90 -10.67 -15.76 -1.62
C ASN A 90 -10.80 -17.08 -0.84
N LYS A 91 -9.99 -17.28 0.21
CA LYS A 91 -10.11 -18.44 1.11
C LYS A 91 -11.47 -18.44 1.81
N PHE A 92 -11.86 -17.32 2.40
CA PHE A 92 -13.15 -17.19 3.05
C PHE A 92 -14.32 -17.48 2.09
N ALA A 93 -14.29 -16.93 0.89
CA ALA A 93 -15.33 -17.18 -0.12
C ALA A 93 -15.40 -18.66 -0.52
N ALA A 94 -14.27 -19.35 -0.64
CA ALA A 94 -14.21 -20.78 -0.92
C ALA A 94 -14.79 -21.61 0.24
N ASP A 95 -14.47 -21.27 1.48
CA ASP A 95 -14.99 -21.96 2.67
C ASP A 95 -16.51 -21.85 2.77
N ILE A 96 -17.07 -20.65 2.54
CA ILE A 96 -18.52 -20.44 2.51
C ILE A 96 -19.17 -21.27 1.42
N LYS A 97 -18.58 -21.31 0.22
CA LYS A 97 -19.09 -22.13 -0.88
C LYS A 97 -19.11 -23.62 -0.51
N ALA A 98 -18.05 -24.13 0.10
CA ALA A 98 -17.98 -25.53 0.52
C ALA A 98 -19.04 -25.87 1.58
N GLN A 99 -19.29 -24.97 2.53
CA GLN A 99 -20.36 -25.17 3.52
C GLN A 99 -21.76 -25.16 2.90
N ASP A 100 -22.02 -24.26 1.94
CA ASP A 100 -23.29 -24.21 1.22
C ASP A 100 -23.54 -25.49 0.40
N GLU A 101 -22.50 -26.02 -0.26
CA GLU A 101 -22.59 -27.31 -0.96
C GLU A 101 -22.82 -28.48 -0.01
N ALA A 102 -22.16 -28.50 1.16
CA ALA A 102 -22.36 -29.54 2.17
C ALA A 102 -23.78 -29.51 2.76
N ALA A 103 -24.37 -28.33 2.95
CA ALA A 103 -25.71 -28.17 3.51
C ALA A 103 -26.85 -28.56 2.54
N LYS A 104 -26.54 -28.72 1.25
CA LYS A 104 -27.50 -29.13 0.20
C LYS A 104 -27.58 -30.65 0.01
N ASN A 105 -26.67 -31.41 0.61
CA ASN A 105 -26.62 -32.87 0.56
C ASN A 105 -27.13 -33.50 1.87
#